data_AF-A0A7S4LQF5-F1
#
_entry.id   AF-A0A7S4LQF5-F1
#
_cell.length_a   1.000
_cell.length_b   1.000
_cell.length_c   1.000
_cell.angle_alpha   90.00
_cell.angle_beta   90.00
_cell.angle_gamma   90.00
#
_symmetry.space_group_name_H-M   'P 1'
#
loop_
_entity.id
_entity.type
_entity.pdbx_description
1 polymer ?
#
loop_
_entity_poly.entity_id
_entity_poly.type
_entity_poly.pdbx_seq_one_letter_code
_entity_poly.pdbx_strand_id
1 'polypeptide(L)'
;DKEAPPAKRAKAEEEEEEEEDDDDDEDDDDEEGDEDDEELGSDEDDSEEFDMEDFEDVEDMTEEKLTTFTEAYKKFCEERDTESGEDRVCLVFGTPTDIRPVPQTAEEFKAKTPYVFLDAAGQDFMETFGEKYMMAFAANMPEEEDDEEEPAEDVDVSKGYEAQLKVWTETLAEVKSMDPKERWQAGIALVHQVLEDNPGNLFESGEKGKECSAVVTKLAEMWSELLKLDDKKMGLYDGAREQLKKMLKSLVDRLEDKEFAKGAYAGKFKVAGL
;
A
#
# COMPACT_ATOMS: atom_id res chain seq x y z
N ASP A 1 -51.12 -3.24 16.26
CA ASP A 1 -51.53 -3.41 17.67
C ASP A 1 -51.48 -4.85 18.15
N LYS A 2 -50.41 -5.14 18.89
CA LYS A 2 -50.37 -6.04 20.05
C LYS A 2 -48.99 -5.88 20.68
N GLU A 3 -48.90 -4.86 21.55
CA GLU A 3 -47.84 -4.69 22.54
C GLU A 3 -47.77 -5.91 23.47
N ALA A 4 -46.55 -6.27 23.83
CA ALA A 4 -46.19 -7.04 25.02
C ALA A 4 -44.80 -6.57 25.48
N PRO A 5 -44.51 -6.57 26.78
CA PRO A 5 -44.02 -5.40 27.54
C PRO A 5 -42.51 -5.43 27.85
N PRO A 6 -41.96 -4.33 28.42
CA PRO A 6 -40.53 -4.16 28.65
C PRO A 6 -40.06 -4.62 30.05
N ALA A 7 -38.72 -4.61 30.18
CA ALA A 7 -37.89 -4.51 31.39
C ALA A 7 -37.45 -5.81 32.09
N LYS A 8 -36.11 -5.93 32.27
CA LYS A 8 -35.46 -5.79 33.58
C LYS A 8 -33.93 -5.66 33.42
N ARG A 9 -33.40 -4.51 33.84
CA ARG A 9 -32.02 -4.34 34.34
C ARG A 9 -31.92 -5.01 35.71
N ALA A 10 -30.81 -5.68 35.98
CA ALA A 10 -30.23 -5.89 37.31
C ALA A 10 -28.70 -5.80 37.09
N LYS A 11 -28.03 -4.72 37.49
CA LYS A 11 -27.57 -4.28 38.83
C LYS A 11 -26.29 -5.03 39.25
N ALA A 12 -25.24 -4.23 39.41
CA ALA A 12 -23.91 -4.56 39.91
C ALA A 12 -23.94 -5.12 41.33
N GLU A 13 -22.94 -5.94 41.65
CA GLU A 13 -22.36 -6.10 42.99
C GLU A 13 -20.83 -6.06 42.82
N GLU A 14 -20.25 -5.00 43.37
CA GLU A 14 -18.88 -4.93 43.89
C GLU A 14 -18.79 -5.86 45.10
N GLU A 15 -17.65 -6.53 45.28
CA GLU A 15 -17.11 -6.86 46.60
C GLU A 15 -15.60 -6.60 46.54
N GLU A 16 -15.20 -5.51 47.20
CA GLU A 16 -13.89 -5.29 47.81
C GLU A 16 -13.73 -6.22 49.02
N GLU A 17 -12.47 -6.59 49.31
CA GLU A 17 -11.79 -6.67 50.62
C GLU A 17 -10.58 -7.60 50.42
N GLU A 18 -9.37 -7.07 50.25
CA GLU A 18 -8.46 -6.45 51.23
C GLU A 18 -7.60 -7.46 52.01
N GLU A 19 -6.38 -6.98 52.29
CA GLU A 19 -5.36 -7.41 53.24
C GLU A 19 -4.36 -8.51 52.81
N GLU A 20 -3.06 -8.38 53.08
CA GLU A 20 -2.11 -7.29 53.40
C GLU A 20 -0.76 -8.02 53.64
N ASP A 21 0.33 -7.28 53.54
CA ASP A 21 1.64 -7.53 54.21
C ASP A 21 2.53 -8.71 53.76
N ASP A 22 3.85 -8.57 53.66
CA ASP A 22 4.77 -7.42 53.73
C ASP A 22 6.17 -7.95 53.32
N ASP A 23 7.11 -7.01 53.19
CA ASP A 23 8.56 -7.13 53.34
C ASP A 23 9.48 -7.45 52.13
N ASP A 24 10.21 -6.38 51.80
CA ASP A 24 11.66 -6.27 51.60
C ASP A 24 12.33 -7.06 50.47
N ASP A 25 12.76 -6.33 49.43
CA ASP A 25 14.21 -6.12 49.26
C ASP A 25 14.49 -4.83 48.49
N GLU A 26 15.35 -4.02 49.10
CA GLU A 26 16.00 -2.82 48.57
C GLU A 26 16.91 -3.18 47.39
N ASP A 27 16.83 -2.43 46.30
CA ASP A 27 18.03 -2.03 45.54
C ASP A 27 17.73 -0.71 44.82
N ASP A 28 18.31 0.35 45.37
CA ASP A 28 18.65 1.60 44.70
C ASP A 28 19.49 1.27 43.45
N ASP A 29 19.08 1.78 42.29
CA ASP A 29 20.06 2.38 41.37
C ASP A 29 19.39 3.57 40.69
N ASP A 30 19.75 4.76 41.20
CA ASP A 30 19.68 6.04 40.53
C ASP A 30 20.40 5.94 39.18
N GLU A 31 19.65 5.80 38.09
CA GLU A 31 20.06 6.32 36.78
C GLU A 31 19.21 7.54 36.44
N GLU A 32 19.57 8.68 37.03
CA GLU A 32 19.42 9.95 36.32
C GLU A 32 20.37 9.96 35.13
N GLY A 33 19.81 9.88 33.93
CA GLY A 33 20.57 9.85 32.69
C GLY A 33 19.71 10.23 31.50
N ASP A 34 19.48 11.53 31.39
CA ASP A 34 19.02 12.29 30.23
C ASP A 34 17.76 11.80 29.49
N GLU A 35 16.78 12.70 29.51
CA GLU A 35 15.79 12.91 28.47
C GLU A 35 16.51 13.09 27.12
N ASP A 36 16.92 12.01 26.46
CA ASP A 36 16.88 11.96 24.99
C ASP A 36 15.41 11.76 24.62
N ASP A 37 14.64 12.83 24.85
CA ASP A 37 13.62 13.26 23.89
C ASP A 37 14.41 13.44 22.58
N GLU A 38 14.64 12.32 21.87
CA GLU A 38 14.75 12.37 20.43
C GLU A 38 13.42 12.95 19.99
N GLU A 39 13.37 14.30 20.01
CA GLU A 39 12.67 15.12 19.04
C GLU A 39 12.79 14.31 17.76
N LEU A 40 11.74 13.51 17.48
CA LEU A 40 11.51 12.93 16.18
C LEU A 40 11.58 14.15 15.30
N GLY A 41 12.76 14.34 14.71
CA GLY A 41 13.04 15.46 13.86
C GLY A 41 11.86 15.49 12.94
N SER A 42 11.03 16.52 13.08
CA SER A 42 10.23 16.94 11.98
C SER A 42 11.27 17.25 10.93
N ASP A 43 11.56 16.28 10.07
CA ASP A 43 12.25 16.47 8.81
C ASP A 43 11.32 17.41 8.01
N GLU A 44 11.36 18.68 8.43
CA GLU A 44 10.89 19.81 7.68
C GLU A 44 11.73 19.78 6.40
N ASP A 45 11.08 19.30 5.33
CA ASP A 45 11.52 19.32 3.93
C ASP A 45 11.94 17.98 3.31
N ASP A 46 11.31 16.87 3.70
CA ASP A 46 11.23 15.67 2.82
C ASP A 46 10.19 15.87 1.69
N SER A 47 10.15 17.09 1.15
CA SER A 47 9.23 17.42 0.08
C SER A 47 9.83 17.02 -1.25
N GLU A 48 9.14 16.14 -1.96
CA GLU A 48 9.50 15.70 -3.30
C GLU A 48 9.80 16.92 -4.19
N GLU A 49 11.06 17.08 -4.59
CA GLU A 49 11.50 18.17 -5.45
C GLU A 49 11.19 17.81 -6.91
N PHE A 50 10.29 18.58 -7.52
CA PHE A 50 9.96 18.45 -8.94
C PHE A 50 10.67 19.53 -9.75
N ASP A 51 11.18 19.15 -10.91
CA ASP A 51 11.80 20.07 -11.87
C ASP A 51 11.04 20.10 -13.21
N MET A 52 11.60 20.79 -14.21
CA MET A 52 10.97 20.87 -15.54
C MET A 52 11.18 19.61 -16.38
N GLU A 53 12.22 18.82 -16.10
CA GLU A 53 12.52 17.55 -16.79
C GLU A 53 11.46 16.50 -16.45
N ASP A 54 10.84 16.59 -15.27
CA ASP A 54 9.68 15.77 -14.90
C ASP A 54 8.42 16.01 -15.77
N PHE A 55 8.38 17.09 -16.56
CA PHE A 55 7.23 17.50 -17.37
C PHE A 55 7.58 17.76 -18.83
N GLU A 56 8.55 17.03 -19.39
CA GLU A 56 8.98 17.17 -20.80
C GLU A 56 7.84 17.08 -21.82
N ASP A 57 6.74 16.39 -21.50
CA ASP A 57 5.56 16.25 -22.35
C ASP A 57 4.62 17.47 -22.32
N VAL A 58 4.83 18.44 -21.43
CA VAL A 58 3.98 19.62 -21.25
C VAL A 58 4.60 20.84 -21.95
N GLU A 59 4.18 21.10 -23.19
CA GLU A 59 4.76 22.18 -24.05
C GLU A 59 4.78 23.58 -23.41
N ASP A 60 3.90 23.87 -22.47
CA ASP A 60 3.74 25.18 -21.83
C ASP A 60 4.02 25.15 -20.31
N MET A 61 4.88 24.23 -19.85
CA MET A 61 5.36 24.23 -18.48
C MET A 61 6.22 25.48 -18.20
N THR A 62 5.95 26.15 -17.08
CA THR A 62 6.67 27.35 -16.63
C THR A 62 7.08 27.18 -15.18
N GLU A 63 8.11 27.91 -14.73
CA GLU A 63 8.51 27.93 -13.31
C GLU A 63 7.32 28.28 -12.39
N GLU A 64 6.46 29.24 -12.77
CA GLU A 64 5.27 29.60 -12.01
C GLU A 64 4.27 28.44 -11.85
N LYS A 65 4.03 27.68 -12.94
CA LYS A 65 3.14 26.50 -12.90
C LYS A 65 3.76 25.35 -12.10
N LEU A 66 5.07 25.17 -12.19
CA LEU A 66 5.82 24.18 -11.42
C LEU A 66 5.76 24.50 -9.93
N THR A 67 6.04 25.75 -9.54
CA THR A 67 5.88 26.20 -8.14
C THR A 67 4.45 25.97 -7.64
N THR A 68 3.45 26.33 -8.45
CA THR A 68 2.03 26.12 -8.09
C THR A 68 1.69 24.64 -7.95
N PHE A 69 2.21 23.77 -8.83
CA PHE A 69 2.05 22.33 -8.75
C PHE A 69 2.68 21.78 -7.45
N THR A 70 3.92 22.16 -7.15
CA THR A 70 4.64 21.71 -5.96
C THR A 70 3.92 22.13 -4.68
N GLU A 71 3.52 23.41 -4.58
CA GLU A 71 2.74 23.90 -3.43
C GLU A 71 1.40 23.17 -3.28
N ALA A 72 0.70 22.92 -4.39
CA ALA A 72 -0.55 22.19 -4.39
C ALA A 72 -0.37 20.73 -3.96
N TYR A 73 0.74 20.09 -4.35
CA TYR A 73 1.05 18.71 -3.97
C TYR A 73 1.41 18.61 -2.49
N LYS A 74 2.26 19.51 -1.97
CA LYS A 74 2.58 19.59 -0.53
C LYS A 74 1.29 19.72 0.29
N LYS A 75 0.40 20.65 -0.08
CA LYS A 75 -0.89 20.84 0.59
C LYS A 75 -1.80 19.60 0.50
N PHE A 76 -1.76 18.88 -0.62
CA PHE A 76 -2.49 17.62 -0.76
C PHE A 76 -1.96 16.54 0.19
N CYS A 77 -0.63 16.39 0.32
CA CYS A 77 0.00 15.45 1.25
C CYS A 77 -0.36 15.80 2.71
N GLU A 78 -0.24 17.06 3.11
CA GLU A 78 -0.62 17.53 4.45
C GLU A 78 -2.10 17.23 4.79
N GLU A 79 -3.02 17.49 3.86
CA GLU A 79 -4.45 17.21 4.04
C GLU A 79 -4.73 15.70 4.14
N ARG A 80 -4.02 14.88 3.37
CA ARG A 80 -4.13 13.42 3.36
C ARG A 80 -3.60 12.81 4.65
N ASP A 81 -2.46 13.30 5.15
CA ASP A 81 -1.83 12.80 6.38
C ASP A 81 -2.65 13.22 7.61
N THR A 82 -3.28 14.39 7.56
CA THR A 82 -4.30 14.78 8.55
C THR A 82 -5.54 13.87 8.50
N GLU A 83 -5.95 13.41 7.30
CA GLU A 83 -7.12 12.54 7.12
C GLU A 83 -6.83 11.08 7.54
N SER A 84 -5.60 10.59 7.39
CA SER A 84 -5.21 9.24 7.84
C SER A 84 -5.28 9.11 9.36
N GLY A 85 -4.84 10.16 10.07
CA GLY A 85 -4.62 10.10 11.52
C GLY A 85 -3.43 9.20 11.89
N GLU A 86 -3.26 8.94 13.18
CA GLU A 86 -2.09 8.19 13.72
C GLU A 86 -2.18 6.67 13.48
N ASP A 87 -3.39 6.11 13.35
CA ASP A 87 -3.60 4.65 13.28
C ASP A 87 -3.62 4.10 11.85
N ARG A 88 -3.36 4.94 10.84
CA ARG A 88 -3.47 4.55 9.43
C ARG A 88 -2.34 5.10 8.59
N VAL A 89 -1.88 4.28 7.66
CA VAL A 89 -0.95 4.67 6.60
C VAL A 89 -1.73 4.96 5.33
N CYS A 90 -1.39 6.05 4.65
CA CYS A 90 -1.94 6.36 3.35
C CYS A 90 -1.04 5.84 2.23
N LEU A 91 -1.60 5.07 1.32
CA LEU A 91 -0.94 4.66 0.08
C LEU A 91 -1.46 5.50 -1.07
N VAL A 92 -0.55 6.05 -1.87
CA VAL A 92 -0.85 6.81 -3.08
C VAL A 92 -0.50 5.97 -4.30
N PHE A 93 -1.35 5.98 -5.32
CA PHE A 93 -1.17 5.17 -6.53
C PHE A 93 -0.85 6.03 -7.74
N GLY A 94 0.27 5.74 -8.38
CA GLY A 94 0.80 6.48 -9.52
C GLY A 94 1.63 7.69 -9.13
N THR A 95 2.29 8.30 -10.13
CA THR A 95 3.18 9.44 -9.95
C THR A 95 2.41 10.76 -10.06
N PRO A 96 2.63 11.74 -9.18
CA PRO A 96 1.97 13.05 -9.29
C PRO A 96 2.27 13.77 -10.62
N THR A 97 3.46 13.55 -11.19
CA THR A 97 3.92 14.12 -12.47
C THR A 97 3.20 13.53 -13.68
N ASP A 98 2.53 12.38 -13.56
CA ASP A 98 1.75 11.74 -14.65
C ASP A 98 0.32 12.31 -14.79
N ILE A 99 -0.13 13.11 -13.82
CA ILE A 99 -1.52 13.54 -13.76
C ILE A 99 -1.79 14.63 -14.80
N ARG A 100 -2.78 14.41 -15.68
CA ARG A 100 -3.18 15.37 -16.73
C ARG A 100 -4.67 15.77 -16.63
N PRO A 101 -5.02 17.06 -16.86
CA PRO A 101 -4.12 18.21 -16.90
C PRO A 101 -3.37 18.39 -15.58
N VAL A 102 -2.17 18.98 -15.64
CA VAL A 102 -1.30 19.20 -14.48
C VAL A 102 -2.10 19.89 -13.37
N PRO A 103 -2.22 19.30 -12.17
CA PRO A 103 -2.93 19.90 -11.05
C PRO A 103 -2.28 21.22 -10.62
N GLN A 104 -3.11 22.19 -10.23
CA GLN A 104 -2.69 23.50 -9.73
C GLN A 104 -3.30 23.79 -8.34
N THR A 105 -4.05 22.84 -7.78
CA THR A 105 -4.68 22.93 -6.46
C THR A 105 -4.68 21.56 -5.76
N ALA A 106 -4.69 21.56 -4.43
CA ALA A 106 -4.77 20.33 -3.63
C ALA A 106 -6.07 19.54 -3.93
N GLU A 107 -7.17 20.24 -4.19
CA GLU A 107 -8.45 19.64 -4.54
C GLU A 107 -8.40 18.90 -5.88
N GLU A 108 -7.62 19.40 -6.85
CA GLU A 108 -7.40 18.71 -8.13
C GLU A 108 -6.56 17.44 -7.94
N PHE A 109 -5.54 17.47 -7.07
CA PHE A 109 -4.82 16.26 -6.67
C PHE A 109 -5.77 15.26 -6.00
N LYS A 110 -6.51 15.68 -4.95
CA LYS A 110 -7.48 14.81 -4.26
C LYS A 110 -8.53 14.20 -5.20
N ALA A 111 -8.93 14.95 -6.24
CA ALA A 111 -9.87 14.46 -7.23
C ALA A 111 -9.27 13.43 -8.19
N LYS A 112 -7.99 13.56 -8.57
CA LYS A 112 -7.36 12.75 -9.64
C LYS A 112 -6.44 11.66 -9.12
N THR A 113 -5.77 11.89 -8.00
CA THR A 113 -4.84 10.96 -7.35
C THR A 113 -5.63 9.91 -6.57
N PRO A 114 -5.55 8.61 -6.93
CA PRO A 114 -6.07 7.55 -6.10
C PRO A 114 -5.22 7.39 -4.85
N TYR A 115 -5.86 7.37 -3.69
CA TYR A 115 -5.19 7.08 -2.42
C TYR A 115 -6.09 6.26 -1.51
N VAL A 116 -5.52 5.38 -0.70
CA VAL A 116 -6.27 4.55 0.26
C VAL A 116 -5.54 4.46 1.58
N PHE A 117 -6.31 4.49 2.66
CA PHE A 117 -5.78 4.24 4.01
C PHE A 117 -5.81 2.75 4.36
N LEU A 118 -4.70 2.26 4.88
CA LEU A 118 -4.59 0.95 5.52
C LEU A 118 -4.65 1.10 7.05
N ASP A 119 -5.44 0.27 7.71
CA ASP A 119 -5.37 0.12 9.15
C ASP A 119 -4.14 -0.71 9.58
N ALA A 120 -3.94 -0.86 10.89
CA ALA A 120 -2.83 -1.62 11.45
C ALA A 120 -2.72 -3.07 10.91
N ALA A 121 -3.84 -3.74 10.65
CA ALA A 121 -3.80 -5.11 10.10
C ALA A 121 -3.44 -5.10 8.61
N GLY A 122 -3.89 -4.10 7.86
CA GLY A 122 -3.45 -3.88 6.48
C GLY A 122 -1.96 -3.57 6.38
N GLN A 123 -1.44 -2.75 7.29
CA GLN A 123 -0.02 -2.39 7.38
C GLN A 123 0.86 -3.60 7.72
N ASP A 124 0.52 -4.33 8.79
CA ASP A 124 1.24 -5.56 9.19
C ASP A 124 1.28 -6.60 8.05
N PHE A 125 0.18 -6.75 7.32
CA PHE A 125 0.14 -7.62 6.15
C PHE A 125 1.07 -7.11 5.04
N MET A 126 1.06 -5.80 4.75
CA MET A 126 1.91 -5.19 3.72
C MET A 126 3.39 -5.40 4.05
N GLU A 127 3.81 -5.11 5.28
CA GLU A 127 5.20 -5.31 5.73
C GLU A 127 5.60 -6.79 5.65
N THR A 128 4.79 -7.68 6.23
CA THR A 128 5.05 -9.12 6.22
C THR A 128 5.12 -9.68 4.79
N PHE A 129 4.25 -9.22 3.90
CA PHE A 129 4.26 -9.65 2.49
C PHE A 129 5.49 -9.08 1.76
N GLY A 130 5.79 -7.79 1.94
CA GLY A 130 6.94 -7.12 1.35
C GLY A 130 8.25 -7.80 1.72
N GLU A 131 8.46 -8.10 3.01
CA GLU A 131 9.63 -8.83 3.49
C GLU A 131 9.74 -10.22 2.84
N LYS A 132 8.67 -11.03 2.88
CA LYS A 132 8.66 -12.37 2.26
C LYS A 132 8.98 -12.30 0.76
N TYR A 133 8.42 -11.30 0.08
CA TYR A 133 8.60 -11.10 -1.34
C TYR A 133 10.04 -10.70 -1.68
N MET A 134 10.66 -9.79 -0.91
CA MET A 134 12.05 -9.38 -1.10
C MET A 134 13.04 -10.48 -0.71
N MET A 135 12.82 -11.16 0.42
CA MET A 135 13.66 -12.29 0.86
C MET A 135 13.63 -13.45 -0.12
N ALA A 136 12.48 -13.73 -0.75
CA ALA A 136 12.37 -14.77 -1.76
C ALA A 136 13.29 -14.50 -2.96
N PHE A 137 13.42 -13.23 -3.37
CA PHE A 137 14.37 -12.85 -4.41
C PHE A 137 15.81 -13.01 -3.93
N ALA A 138 16.17 -12.34 -2.83
CA ALA A 138 17.54 -12.30 -2.31
C ALA A 138 18.11 -13.70 -2.01
N ALA A 139 17.32 -14.60 -1.40
CA ALA A 139 17.76 -15.96 -1.08
C ALA A 139 17.99 -16.86 -2.31
N ASN A 140 17.57 -16.42 -3.50
CA ASN A 140 17.72 -17.14 -4.76
C ASN A 140 18.59 -16.40 -5.78
N MET A 141 19.24 -15.31 -5.35
CA MET A 141 20.28 -14.65 -6.11
C MET A 141 21.59 -15.45 -6.00
N PRO A 142 22.40 -15.51 -7.07
CA PRO A 142 23.77 -16.00 -6.96
C PRO A 142 24.50 -15.17 -5.89
N GLU A 143 25.25 -15.82 -4.99
CA GLU A 143 26.19 -15.08 -4.14
C GLU A 143 27.17 -14.37 -5.07
N GLU A 144 27.30 -13.04 -4.96
CA GLU A 144 28.39 -12.33 -5.61
C GLU A 144 29.68 -12.84 -4.99
N GLU A 145 30.39 -13.74 -5.70
CA GLU A 145 31.78 -14.02 -5.36
C GLU A 145 32.55 -12.71 -5.54
N ASP A 146 33.05 -12.18 -4.42
CA ASP A 146 33.82 -10.94 -4.27
C ASP A 146 35.19 -11.06 -4.96
N ASP A 147 35.20 -11.34 -6.25
CA ASP A 147 36.39 -11.28 -7.11
C ASP A 147 36.34 -9.94 -7.85
N GLU A 148 37.15 -8.99 -7.39
CA GLU A 148 37.31 -7.60 -7.87
C GLU A 148 37.77 -7.48 -9.35
N GLU A 149 37.66 -8.52 -10.18
CA GLU A 149 38.14 -8.52 -11.56
C GLU A 149 37.03 -8.93 -12.56
N GLU A 150 36.48 -7.90 -13.20
CA GLU A 150 35.54 -7.86 -14.35
C GLU A 150 34.05 -7.65 -14.01
N PRO A 151 33.34 -6.73 -14.71
CA PRO A 151 31.90 -6.61 -14.57
C PRO A 151 31.27 -7.92 -15.04
N ALA A 152 30.58 -8.62 -14.15
CA ALA A 152 29.76 -9.78 -14.48
C ALA A 152 28.59 -9.33 -15.39
N GLU A 153 28.83 -9.27 -16.70
CA GLU A 153 27.75 -9.22 -17.68
C GLU A 153 26.97 -10.54 -17.57
N ASP A 154 25.69 -10.42 -17.19
CA ASP A 154 24.67 -11.48 -17.08
C ASP A 154 24.65 -12.33 -15.79
N VAL A 155 24.37 -11.70 -14.64
CA VAL A 155 23.81 -12.42 -13.48
C VAL A 155 22.40 -12.91 -13.82
N ASP A 156 22.21 -14.23 -13.90
CA ASP A 156 20.89 -14.85 -14.11
C ASP A 156 20.02 -14.72 -12.85
N VAL A 157 19.22 -13.66 -12.81
CA VAL A 157 18.29 -13.33 -11.72
C VAL A 157 16.96 -14.12 -11.80
N SER A 158 16.83 -15.01 -12.78
CA SER A 158 15.53 -15.57 -13.14
C SER A 158 14.95 -16.53 -12.09
N LYS A 159 15.80 -17.11 -11.23
CA LYS A 159 15.39 -17.89 -10.05
C LYS A 159 14.82 -17.01 -8.93
N GLY A 160 15.39 -15.83 -8.72
CA GLY A 160 14.84 -14.84 -7.79
C GLY A 160 13.41 -14.46 -8.15
N TYR A 161 13.15 -14.22 -9.44
CA TYR A 161 11.81 -13.93 -9.93
C TYR A 161 10.84 -15.09 -9.84
N GLU A 162 11.28 -16.32 -10.09
CA GLU A 162 10.45 -17.51 -9.87
C GLU A 162 10.02 -17.64 -8.40
N ALA A 163 10.93 -17.38 -7.47
CA ALA A 163 10.63 -17.40 -6.04
C ALA A 163 9.63 -16.31 -5.64
N GLN A 164 9.81 -15.08 -6.14
CA GLN A 164 8.86 -13.98 -5.94
C GLN A 164 7.47 -14.29 -6.50
N LEU A 165 7.38 -14.83 -7.72
CA LEU A 165 6.11 -15.20 -8.34
C LEU A 165 5.39 -16.28 -7.54
N LYS A 166 6.13 -17.23 -6.98
CA LYS A 166 5.58 -18.26 -6.10
C LYS A 166 4.99 -17.65 -4.83
N VAL A 167 5.73 -16.78 -4.14
CA VAL A 167 5.23 -16.05 -2.96
C VAL A 167 3.96 -15.28 -3.29
N TRP A 168 3.96 -14.52 -4.39
CA TRP A 168 2.78 -13.76 -4.79
C TRP A 168 1.56 -14.64 -5.09
N THR A 169 1.78 -15.78 -5.75
CA THR A 169 0.72 -16.74 -6.08
C THR A 169 0.13 -17.39 -4.83
N GLU A 170 0.98 -17.80 -3.89
CA GLU A 170 0.57 -18.43 -2.62
C GLU A 170 -0.18 -17.41 -1.74
N THR A 171 0.38 -16.22 -1.56
CA THR A 171 -0.25 -15.14 -0.79
C THR A 171 -1.60 -14.73 -1.39
N LEU A 172 -1.72 -14.61 -2.72
CA LEU A 172 -3.02 -14.32 -3.35
C LEU A 172 -4.07 -15.40 -3.03
N ALA A 173 -3.68 -16.67 -2.96
CA ALA A 173 -4.61 -17.74 -2.60
C ALA A 173 -5.06 -17.65 -1.13
N GLU A 174 -4.15 -17.26 -0.23
CA GLU A 174 -4.45 -16.98 1.18
C GLU A 174 -5.42 -15.80 1.30
N VAL A 175 -5.11 -14.67 0.64
CA VAL A 175 -5.95 -13.46 0.65
C VAL A 175 -7.36 -13.75 0.16
N LYS A 176 -7.53 -14.55 -0.91
CA LYS A 176 -8.86 -14.94 -1.41
C LYS A 176 -9.71 -15.70 -0.37
N SER A 177 -9.10 -16.26 0.66
CA SER A 177 -9.77 -17.00 1.73
C SER A 177 -10.08 -16.16 2.97
N MET A 178 -9.52 -14.94 3.08
CA MET A 178 -9.72 -14.02 4.22
C MET A 178 -11.15 -13.47 4.29
N ASP A 179 -11.56 -12.94 5.45
CA ASP A 179 -12.82 -12.20 5.58
C ASP A 179 -12.81 -10.99 4.64
N PRO A 180 -13.95 -10.60 4.02
CA PRO A 180 -14.00 -9.45 3.12
C PRO A 180 -13.42 -8.15 3.70
N LYS A 181 -13.48 -7.94 5.03
CA LYS A 181 -12.92 -6.76 5.69
C LYS A 181 -11.40 -6.68 5.69
N GLU A 182 -10.75 -7.83 5.80
CA GLU A 182 -9.29 -7.95 5.77
C GLU A 182 -8.81 -8.06 4.31
N ARG A 183 -9.57 -8.80 3.50
CA ARG A 183 -9.23 -9.15 2.12
C ARG A 183 -8.99 -7.93 1.22
N TRP A 184 -9.77 -6.86 1.36
CA TRP A 184 -9.59 -5.69 0.48
C TRP A 184 -8.31 -4.92 0.83
N GLN A 185 -7.91 -4.88 2.11
CA GLN A 185 -6.66 -4.24 2.55
C GLN A 185 -5.44 -5.06 2.12
N ALA A 186 -5.47 -6.37 2.36
CA ALA A 186 -4.44 -7.27 1.85
C ALA A 186 -4.37 -7.24 0.32
N GLY A 187 -5.51 -7.13 -0.35
CA GLY A 187 -5.60 -6.97 -1.80
C GLY A 187 -4.95 -5.68 -2.31
N ILE A 188 -5.04 -4.58 -1.57
CA ILE A 188 -4.32 -3.33 -1.87
C ILE A 188 -2.81 -3.56 -1.75
N ALA A 189 -2.36 -4.15 -0.65
CA ALA A 189 -0.94 -4.40 -0.43
C ALA A 189 -0.32 -5.25 -1.55
N LEU A 190 -1.03 -6.28 -2.01
CA LEU A 190 -0.62 -7.10 -3.15
C LEU A 190 -0.53 -6.30 -4.46
N VAL A 191 -1.43 -5.33 -4.68
CA VAL A 191 -1.39 -4.45 -5.86
C VAL A 191 -0.20 -3.50 -5.76
N HIS A 192 -0.07 -2.78 -4.63
CA HIS A 192 0.95 -1.77 -4.42
C HIS A 192 2.36 -2.36 -4.60
N GLN A 193 2.70 -3.37 -3.80
CA GLN A 193 4.06 -3.93 -3.76
C GLN A 193 4.53 -4.51 -5.10
N VAL A 194 3.62 -5.11 -5.89
CA VAL A 194 3.98 -5.90 -7.08
C VAL A 194 3.71 -5.17 -8.39
N LEU A 195 2.60 -4.44 -8.47
CA LEU A 195 2.17 -3.78 -9.70
C LEU A 195 2.51 -2.29 -9.73
N GLU A 196 2.65 -1.64 -8.57
CA GLU A 196 3.10 -0.24 -8.49
C GLU A 196 4.62 -0.15 -8.28
N ASP A 197 5.15 -0.77 -7.22
CA ASP A 197 6.55 -0.57 -6.79
C ASP A 197 7.56 -1.43 -7.57
N ASN A 198 7.19 -2.64 -8.01
CA ASN A 198 8.11 -3.58 -8.66
C ASN A 198 7.65 -4.10 -10.04
N PRO A 199 7.21 -3.25 -10.98
CA PRO A 199 6.63 -3.67 -12.25
C PRO A 199 7.67 -4.14 -13.29
N GLY A 200 8.97 -3.93 -13.07
CA GLY A 200 10.00 -4.10 -14.11
C GLY A 200 10.57 -5.51 -14.25
N ASN A 201 10.39 -6.35 -13.24
CA ASN A 201 11.35 -7.42 -12.95
C ASN A 201 10.75 -8.84 -13.04
N LEU A 202 9.47 -9.04 -12.71
CA LEU A 202 8.80 -10.34 -12.83
C LEU A 202 8.41 -10.77 -14.26
N PHE A 203 8.59 -9.89 -15.26
CA PHE A 203 7.67 -9.84 -16.39
C PHE A 203 8.31 -10.08 -17.77
N GLU A 204 9.22 -11.05 -17.82
CA GLU A 204 9.81 -11.51 -19.07
C GLU A 204 8.81 -12.27 -19.98
N SER A 205 9.01 -12.15 -21.30
CA SER A 205 8.24 -12.87 -22.31
C SER A 205 8.51 -14.39 -22.24
N GLY A 206 7.48 -15.23 -22.39
CA GLY A 206 7.65 -16.70 -22.43
C GLY A 206 6.65 -17.42 -21.54
N GLU A 207 7.05 -18.55 -20.94
CA GLU A 207 6.21 -19.29 -19.98
C GLU A 207 6.03 -18.51 -18.67
N LYS A 208 7.07 -17.82 -18.19
CA LYS A 208 7.03 -16.98 -16.97
C LYS A 208 5.99 -15.85 -17.07
N GLY A 209 5.93 -15.16 -18.21
CA GLY A 209 4.88 -14.16 -18.47
C GLY A 209 3.45 -14.72 -18.47
N LYS A 210 3.25 -16.02 -18.78
CA LYS A 210 1.92 -16.65 -18.69
C LYS A 210 1.51 -16.91 -17.25
N GLU A 211 2.44 -17.38 -16.41
CA GLU A 211 2.17 -17.62 -14.99
C GLU A 211 1.85 -16.31 -14.28
N CYS A 212 2.64 -15.27 -14.54
CA CYS A 212 2.38 -13.95 -14.02
C CYS A 212 1.03 -13.39 -14.51
N SER A 213 0.71 -13.53 -15.80
CA SER A 213 -0.62 -13.17 -16.33
C SER A 213 -1.76 -13.89 -15.63
N ALA A 214 -1.56 -15.14 -15.21
CA ALA A 214 -2.58 -15.91 -14.49
C ALA A 214 -2.79 -15.37 -13.07
N VAL A 215 -1.73 -14.94 -12.39
CA VAL A 215 -1.83 -14.29 -11.06
C VAL A 215 -2.57 -12.96 -11.18
N VAL A 216 -2.20 -12.11 -12.15
CA VAL A 216 -2.87 -10.83 -12.43
C VAL A 216 -4.37 -11.05 -12.73
N THR A 217 -4.71 -12.07 -13.52
CA THR A 217 -6.12 -12.41 -13.80
C THR A 217 -6.87 -12.81 -12.53
N LYS A 218 -6.28 -13.65 -11.67
CA LYS A 218 -6.89 -14.07 -10.39
C LYS A 218 -7.07 -12.90 -9.42
N LEU A 219 -6.13 -11.94 -9.43
CA LEU A 219 -6.23 -10.72 -8.64
C LEU A 219 -7.40 -9.84 -9.12
N ALA A 220 -7.57 -9.71 -10.44
CA ALA A 220 -8.72 -9.00 -11.02
C ALA A 220 -10.07 -9.67 -10.70
N GLU A 221 -10.12 -11.00 -10.71
CA GLU A 221 -11.30 -11.77 -10.31
C GLU A 221 -11.65 -11.51 -8.83
N MET A 222 -10.66 -11.52 -7.94
CA MET A 222 -10.86 -11.21 -6.52
C MET A 222 -11.44 -9.80 -6.34
N TRP A 223 -10.87 -8.80 -7.01
CA TRP A 223 -11.40 -7.44 -6.98
C TRP A 223 -12.82 -7.34 -7.54
N SER A 224 -13.12 -8.07 -8.61
CA SER A 224 -14.48 -8.17 -9.18
C SER A 224 -15.50 -8.75 -8.20
N GLU A 225 -15.07 -9.67 -7.33
CA GLU A 225 -15.90 -10.24 -6.28
C GLU A 225 -16.10 -9.26 -5.13
N LEU A 226 -15.02 -8.61 -4.67
CA LEU A 226 -15.06 -7.61 -3.62
C LEU A 226 -15.96 -6.42 -3.99
N LEU A 227 -15.82 -5.86 -5.19
CA LEU A 227 -16.59 -4.67 -5.59
C LEU A 227 -18.11 -4.92 -5.71
N LYS A 228 -18.56 -6.19 -5.79
CA LYS A 228 -19.99 -6.56 -5.73
C LYS A 228 -20.57 -6.51 -4.33
N LEU A 229 -19.72 -6.56 -3.31
CA LEU A 229 -20.13 -6.44 -1.91
C LEU A 229 -20.43 -4.98 -1.58
N ASP A 230 -21.32 -4.77 -0.61
CA ASP A 230 -21.59 -3.45 -0.05
C ASP A 230 -20.49 -3.00 0.91
N ASP A 231 -20.39 -1.69 1.16
CA ASP A 231 -19.37 -1.06 2.01
C ASP A 231 -19.33 -1.64 3.42
N LYS A 232 -20.51 -1.96 3.97
CA LYS A 232 -20.62 -2.50 5.32
C LYS A 232 -20.02 -3.90 5.43
N LYS A 233 -20.21 -4.76 4.43
CA LYS A 233 -19.60 -6.10 4.39
C LYS A 233 -18.09 -6.03 4.25
N MET A 234 -17.59 -5.08 3.46
CA MET A 234 -16.16 -4.85 3.29
C MET A 234 -15.55 -4.05 4.44
N GLY A 235 -16.35 -3.45 5.32
CA GLY A 235 -15.83 -2.60 6.40
C GLY A 235 -15.15 -1.33 5.88
N LEU A 236 -15.59 -0.81 4.72
CA LEU A 236 -15.00 0.36 4.11
C LEU A 236 -15.31 1.63 4.92
N TYR A 237 -14.31 2.50 5.05
CA TYR A 237 -14.50 3.88 5.54
C TYR A 237 -15.13 4.75 4.45
N ASP A 238 -15.63 5.92 4.86
CA ASP A 238 -16.29 6.86 3.95
C ASP A 238 -15.33 7.31 2.84
N GLY A 239 -15.75 7.15 1.58
CA GLY A 239 -14.94 7.50 0.41
C GLY A 239 -14.01 6.39 -0.10
N ALA A 240 -13.72 5.35 0.70
CA ALA A 240 -12.81 4.27 0.31
C ALA A 240 -13.23 3.57 -1.00
N ARG A 241 -14.53 3.34 -1.22
CA ARG A 241 -15.02 2.70 -2.45
C ARG A 241 -14.65 3.49 -3.70
N GLU A 242 -14.81 4.81 -3.67
CA GLU A 242 -14.50 5.64 -4.84
C GLU A 242 -12.99 5.69 -5.08
N GLN A 243 -12.19 5.72 -4.02
CA GLN A 243 -10.74 5.62 -4.16
C GLN A 243 -10.27 4.26 -4.70
N LEU A 244 -10.85 3.15 -4.21
CA LEU A 244 -10.60 1.81 -4.74
C LEU A 244 -10.91 1.72 -6.23
N LYS A 245 -12.03 2.31 -6.69
CA LYS A 245 -12.35 2.34 -8.11
C LYS A 245 -11.35 3.15 -8.92
N LYS A 246 -10.93 4.32 -8.42
CA LYS A 246 -9.90 5.14 -9.09
C LYS A 246 -8.57 4.38 -9.19
N MET A 247 -8.13 3.76 -8.10
CA MET A 247 -6.91 2.95 -8.03
C MET A 247 -6.97 1.82 -9.06
N LEU A 248 -8.03 1.00 -9.01
CA LEU A 248 -8.15 -0.13 -9.94
C LEU A 248 -8.30 0.32 -11.38
N LYS A 249 -8.95 1.46 -11.64
CA LYS A 249 -9.03 2.04 -12.98
C LYS A 249 -7.65 2.51 -13.47
N SER A 250 -6.88 3.21 -12.64
CA SER A 250 -5.50 3.61 -12.95
C SER A 250 -4.65 2.39 -13.30
N LEU A 251 -4.75 1.34 -12.48
CA LEU A 251 -4.06 0.08 -12.73
C LEU A 251 -4.48 -0.58 -14.04
N VAL A 252 -5.79 -0.62 -14.36
CA VAL A 252 -6.28 -1.14 -15.66
C VAL A 252 -5.66 -0.34 -16.80
N ASP A 253 -5.73 0.99 -16.73
CA ASP A 253 -5.22 1.87 -17.79
C ASP A 253 -3.70 1.67 -17.98
N ARG A 254 -2.93 1.52 -16.90
CA ARG A 254 -1.49 1.19 -16.92
C ARG A 254 -1.20 -0.18 -17.53
N LEU A 255 -1.95 -1.22 -17.15
CA LEU A 255 -1.76 -2.59 -17.65
C LEU A 255 -2.18 -2.76 -19.13
N GLU A 256 -3.04 -1.88 -19.65
CA GLU A 256 -3.44 -1.83 -21.06
C GLU A 256 -2.44 -1.04 -21.93
N ASP A 257 -1.56 -0.24 -21.31
CA ASP A 257 -0.50 0.45 -22.03
C ASP A 257 0.45 -0.58 -22.66
N LYS A 258 0.74 -0.37 -23.95
CA LYS A 258 1.62 -1.23 -24.73
C LYS A 258 3.08 -0.99 -24.42
N GLU A 259 3.43 0.17 -23.89
CA GLU A 259 4.78 0.48 -23.44
C GLU A 259 5.04 -0.22 -22.10
N PHE A 260 4.06 -0.20 -21.20
CA PHE A 260 4.11 -0.92 -19.94
C PHE A 260 4.22 -2.44 -20.17
N ALA A 261 5.29 -3.04 -19.65
CA ALA A 261 5.58 -4.47 -19.78
C ALA A 261 5.39 -5.01 -21.22
N LYS A 262 5.64 -4.19 -22.24
CA LYS A 262 5.45 -4.51 -23.67
C LYS A 262 4.02 -5.01 -23.99
N GLY A 263 3.02 -4.54 -23.25
CA GLY A 263 1.61 -4.91 -23.40
C GLY A 263 1.27 -6.35 -23.01
N ALA A 264 2.13 -7.03 -22.24
CA ALA A 264 1.91 -8.43 -21.84
C ALA A 264 0.59 -8.65 -21.07
N TYR A 265 0.13 -7.62 -20.35
CA TYR A 265 -1.05 -7.68 -19.48
C TYR A 265 -2.31 -7.04 -20.06
N ALA A 266 -2.24 -6.54 -21.29
CA ALA A 266 -3.39 -5.96 -21.96
C ALA A 266 -4.57 -6.95 -21.98
N GLY A 267 -5.70 -6.52 -21.44
CA GLY A 267 -6.93 -7.28 -21.31
C GLY A 267 -6.95 -8.35 -20.22
N LYS A 268 -5.92 -8.46 -19.37
CA LYS A 268 -5.82 -9.48 -18.30
C LYS A 268 -6.45 -9.03 -16.99
N PHE A 269 -6.28 -7.76 -16.63
CA PHE A 269 -6.85 -7.22 -15.41
C PHE A 269 -8.23 -6.62 -15.68
N LYS A 270 -9.26 -7.47 -15.74
CA LYS A 270 -10.65 -7.04 -15.97
C LYS A 270 -11.45 -7.13 -14.69
N VAL A 271 -11.70 -5.97 -14.08
CA VAL A 271 -12.50 -5.88 -12.86
C VAL A 271 -13.94 -5.52 -13.19
N ALA A 272 -14.88 -6.43 -12.90
CA ALA A 272 -16.30 -6.16 -13.09
C ALA A 272 -16.79 -5.12 -12.07
N GLY A 273 -17.46 -4.07 -12.55
CA GLY A 273 -17.98 -2.98 -11.70
C GLY A 273 -17.11 -1.72 -11.71
N LEU A 274 -16.03 -1.71 -12.49
CA LEU A 274 -15.38 -0.53 -13.06
C LEU A 274 -15.98 -0.24 -14.44
#